data_AF-A0A419X565-F1
#
_entry.id   AF-A0A419X565-F1
#
_cell.length_a   1.000
_cell.length_b   1.000
_cell.length_c   1.000
_cell.angle_alpha   90.00
_cell.angle_beta   90.00
_cell.angle_gamma   90.00
#
_symmetry.space_group_name_H-M   'P 1'
#
loop_
_entity.id
_entity.type
_entity.pdbx_description
1 polymer ?
#
loop_
_entity_poly.entity_id
_entity_poly.type
_entity_poly.pdbx_seq_one_letter_code
_entity_poly.pdbx_strand_id
1 'polypeptide(L)'
;MTTDNRAVPRPTRLAGEDFLELEMLRAAKKVTGSLFHYTSAEAAISGILATGTLRLSPFESTNDLWESRPSHPGLSSHFDDVAGFDGPDVDGIWDEIDRNIRLRTKVVCLTQDIELPDHVLARDSLRGWAHLSLWAHYGAAHTGVCLQFDRDKLVQAFLAGTEADALRFHGPVKYLSTDGGNVRPIDRGQVKEFGIDAVALAHAEANKDTIFFRKHHDWSNEAEYRLVLLNQSVLPSHVDIRGALTGVILGDAFSPNRTAALEEILQQYPDVPVHQLRYHNRHLILFPHNATTPAAAPVPPANRPGSLTERLTALRNAHEVADRLRAKAEETYAGFTDTLADSVKDLAAELDAWPKTEVAAYMRIEAVPPAMRHRAPGVPGERIHLERGWMAVVENLPKQSHTFTASAAFQVLDDDALRLHAAVSTERWDPQGNDRADVWRTERLVPAQDADTALDELLADLREAANGARAAFDRNRGQACPVDVTDAD
;
A
#
# COMPACT_ATOMS: atom_id res chain seq x y z
N MET A 1 37.86 -4.70 -35.48
CA MET A 1 37.68 -5.28 -34.14
C MET A 1 37.99 -4.19 -33.13
N THR A 2 36.94 -3.48 -32.70
CA THR A 2 37.00 -2.46 -31.65
C THR A 2 35.74 -2.68 -30.83
N THR A 3 35.90 -3.36 -29.70
CA THR A 3 34.82 -3.65 -28.75
C THR A 3 34.52 -2.38 -27.96
N ASP A 4 33.43 -1.71 -28.33
CA ASP A 4 32.87 -0.56 -27.62
C ASP A 4 32.26 -1.06 -26.29
N ASN A 5 33.05 -0.94 -25.23
CA ASN A 5 32.70 -1.34 -23.87
C ASN A 5 31.86 -0.22 -23.25
N ARG A 6 30.58 -0.14 -23.65
CA ARG A 6 29.63 0.80 -23.03
C ARG A 6 29.37 0.36 -21.61
N ALA A 7 29.92 1.11 -20.67
CA ALA A 7 29.65 1.00 -19.25
C ALA A 7 28.14 0.98 -19.01
N VAL A 8 27.67 -0.09 -18.38
CA VAL A 8 26.32 -0.17 -17.83
C VAL A 8 26.19 0.99 -16.81
N PRO A 9 25.23 1.90 -16.96
CA PRO A 9 25.03 2.96 -15.98
C PRO A 9 24.79 2.30 -14.61
N ARG A 10 25.55 2.69 -13.59
CA ARG A 10 25.21 2.34 -12.22
C ARG A 10 23.78 2.83 -11.97
N PRO A 11 22.90 2.02 -11.35
CA PRO A 11 21.55 2.46 -11.04
C PRO A 11 21.68 3.68 -10.13
N THR A 12 21.33 4.84 -10.68
CA THR A 12 21.04 6.05 -9.90
C THR A 12 20.10 5.61 -8.79
N ARG A 13 20.41 5.97 -7.54
CA ARG A 13 19.49 5.80 -6.41
C ARG A 13 18.14 6.33 -6.87
N LEU A 14 17.21 5.44 -7.18
CA LEU A 14 15.80 5.77 -7.29
C LEU A 14 15.46 6.48 -5.98
N ALA A 15 14.92 7.70 -6.07
CA ALA A 15 14.55 8.44 -4.88
C ALA A 15 13.58 7.57 -4.07
N GLY A 16 13.56 7.66 -2.74
CA GLY A 16 12.77 6.75 -1.90
C GLY A 16 11.29 6.64 -2.28
N GLU A 17 10.73 7.67 -2.92
CA GLU A 17 9.36 7.68 -3.46
C GLU A 17 9.16 6.67 -4.62
N ASP A 18 10.15 6.50 -5.50
CA ASP A 18 10.10 5.52 -6.59
C ASP A 18 10.15 4.08 -6.07
N PHE A 19 10.78 3.85 -4.91
CA PHE A 19 10.89 2.51 -4.32
C PHE A 19 9.54 1.98 -3.83
N LEU A 20 8.75 2.81 -3.14
CA LEU A 20 7.43 2.40 -2.61
C LEU A 20 6.45 2.09 -3.74
N GLU A 21 6.45 2.90 -4.80
CA GLU A 21 5.61 2.65 -5.96
C GLU A 21 6.03 1.35 -6.68
N LEU A 22 7.33 1.13 -6.86
CA LEU A 22 7.83 -0.11 -7.45
C LEU A 22 7.55 -1.34 -6.59
N GLU A 23 7.65 -1.22 -5.26
CA GLU A 23 7.29 -2.28 -4.31
C GLU A 23 5.82 -2.67 -4.50
N MET A 24 4.91 -1.69 -4.51
CA MET A 24 3.47 -1.93 -4.72
C MET A 24 3.19 -2.52 -6.11
N LEU A 25 3.79 -1.99 -7.18
CA LEU A 25 3.59 -2.48 -8.54
C LEU A 25 4.01 -3.94 -8.70
N ARG A 26 5.12 -4.33 -8.04
CA ARG A 26 5.70 -5.68 -8.10
C ARG A 26 5.13 -6.64 -7.06
N ALA A 27 4.46 -6.12 -6.02
CA ALA A 27 3.86 -6.94 -4.98
C ALA A 27 2.85 -7.93 -5.57
N ALA A 28 2.86 -9.15 -5.02
CA ALA A 28 1.88 -10.17 -5.37
C ALA A 28 0.48 -9.70 -4.95
N LYS A 29 -0.43 -9.60 -5.92
CA LYS A 29 -1.80 -9.13 -5.70
C LYS A 29 -2.72 -10.33 -5.50
N LYS A 30 -3.49 -10.33 -4.42
CA LYS A 30 -4.47 -11.38 -4.12
C LYS A 30 -5.87 -10.79 -4.12
N VAL A 31 -6.67 -11.17 -5.11
CA VAL A 31 -8.10 -10.82 -5.13
C VAL A 31 -8.80 -11.53 -3.99
N THR A 32 -9.54 -10.81 -3.16
CA THR A 32 -10.24 -11.39 -2.01
C THR A 32 -11.68 -11.81 -2.38
N GLY A 33 -12.41 -12.35 -1.40
CA GLY A 33 -13.84 -12.66 -1.53
C GLY A 33 -14.76 -11.46 -1.29
N SER A 34 -14.22 -10.24 -1.14
CA SER A 34 -15.01 -9.04 -0.87
C SER A 34 -15.26 -8.19 -2.12
N LEU A 35 -16.46 -7.61 -2.19
CA LEU A 35 -16.86 -6.61 -3.17
C LEU A 35 -17.36 -5.35 -2.47
N PHE A 36 -17.17 -4.19 -3.09
CA PHE A 36 -17.48 -2.90 -2.50
C PHE A 36 -18.43 -2.08 -3.37
N HIS A 37 -19.39 -1.39 -2.75
CA HIS A 37 -20.31 -0.49 -3.45
C HIS A 37 -20.25 0.91 -2.82
N TYR A 38 -19.88 1.90 -3.61
CA TYR A 38 -19.80 3.29 -3.21
C TYR A 38 -21.11 4.02 -3.52
N THR A 39 -21.62 4.77 -2.56
CA THR A 39 -22.85 5.54 -2.75
C THR A 39 -22.97 6.71 -1.77
N SER A 40 -23.98 7.57 -1.98
CA SER A 40 -24.30 8.64 -1.03
C SER A 40 -24.90 8.09 0.26
N ALA A 41 -24.73 8.82 1.37
CA ALA A 41 -25.31 8.41 2.65
C ALA A 41 -26.84 8.26 2.58
N GLU A 42 -27.52 9.11 1.81
CA GLU A 42 -28.97 9.02 1.62
C GLU A 42 -29.38 7.74 0.91
N ALA A 43 -28.71 7.41 -0.20
CA ALA A 43 -28.99 6.20 -0.97
C ALA A 43 -28.67 4.92 -0.17
N ALA A 44 -27.60 4.94 0.62
CA ALA A 44 -27.27 3.84 1.52
C ALA A 44 -28.35 3.63 2.58
N ILE A 45 -28.70 4.67 3.35
CA ILE A 45 -29.59 4.57 4.51
C ILE A 45 -31.04 4.32 4.06
N SER A 46 -31.60 5.24 3.26
CA SER A 46 -33.01 5.24 2.88
C SER A 46 -33.35 4.26 1.76
N GLY A 47 -32.34 3.85 0.98
CA GLY A 47 -32.50 2.93 -0.15
C GLY A 47 -32.01 1.53 0.17
N ILE A 48 -30.69 1.34 0.14
CA ILE A 48 -30.07 0.01 0.11
C ILE A 48 -30.26 -0.74 1.44
N LEU A 49 -29.86 -0.12 2.56
CA LEU A 49 -29.93 -0.72 3.88
C LEU A 49 -31.37 -0.88 4.35
N ALA A 50 -32.23 0.12 4.13
CA ALA A 50 -33.63 0.06 4.53
C ALA A 50 -34.44 -1.00 3.79
N THR A 51 -34.19 -1.20 2.49
CA THR A 51 -34.87 -2.25 1.72
C THR A 51 -34.20 -3.61 1.88
N GLY A 52 -32.92 -3.64 2.27
CA GLY A 52 -32.09 -4.84 2.22
C GLY A 52 -31.83 -5.33 0.81
N THR A 53 -31.88 -4.43 -0.17
CA THR A 53 -31.67 -4.78 -1.57
C THR A 53 -30.74 -3.82 -2.28
N LEU A 54 -29.98 -4.34 -3.25
CA LEU A 54 -29.17 -3.54 -4.15
C LEU A 54 -29.85 -3.45 -5.51
N ARG A 55 -30.02 -2.22 -6.00
CA ARG A 55 -30.69 -1.93 -7.27
C ARG A 55 -29.74 -2.18 -8.44
N LEU A 56 -30.19 -2.98 -9.40
CA LEU A 56 -29.61 -3.12 -10.73
C LEU A 56 -30.19 -2.01 -11.63
N SER A 57 -29.32 -1.13 -12.10
CA SER A 57 -29.69 0.02 -12.94
C SER A 57 -29.53 -0.30 -14.43
N PRO A 58 -30.30 0.33 -15.33
CA PRO A 58 -30.16 0.10 -16.78
C PRO A 58 -28.71 0.27 -17.24
N PHE A 59 -28.24 -0.65 -18.10
CA PHE A 59 -26.85 -0.65 -18.59
C PHE A 59 -26.50 0.64 -19.33
N GLU A 60 -27.47 1.25 -20.02
CA GLU A 60 -27.24 2.55 -20.67
C GLU A 60 -26.86 3.71 -19.73
N SER A 61 -27.10 3.56 -18.43
CA SER A 61 -26.82 4.61 -17.46
C SER A 61 -25.39 4.60 -16.93
N THR A 62 -24.52 3.71 -17.43
CA THR A 62 -23.10 3.72 -17.06
C THR A 62 -22.38 4.94 -17.64
N ASN A 63 -21.26 5.32 -17.02
CA ASN A 63 -20.53 6.53 -17.39
C ASN A 63 -19.55 6.35 -18.57
N ASP A 64 -19.17 5.10 -18.89
CA ASP A 64 -18.25 4.85 -20.01
C ASP A 64 -18.98 4.97 -21.35
N LEU A 65 -18.37 5.68 -22.29
CA LEU A 65 -18.89 5.86 -23.64
C LEU A 65 -18.89 4.55 -24.43
N TRP A 66 -18.01 3.59 -24.12
CA TRP A 66 -18.04 2.27 -24.75
C TRP A 66 -19.29 1.45 -24.40
N GLU A 67 -19.96 1.81 -23.31
CA GLU A 67 -21.09 1.05 -22.75
C GLU A 67 -22.42 1.79 -22.89
N SER A 68 -22.39 3.11 -22.65
CA SER A 68 -23.58 3.96 -22.68
C SER A 68 -24.06 4.30 -24.09
N ARG A 69 -23.19 4.15 -25.10
CA ARG A 69 -23.51 4.45 -26.50
C ARG A 69 -23.97 3.21 -27.26
N PRO A 70 -24.83 3.37 -28.28
CA PRO A 70 -25.25 2.26 -29.13
C PRO A 70 -24.07 1.53 -29.76
N SER A 71 -24.18 0.20 -29.81
CA SER A 71 -23.23 -0.68 -30.50
C SER A 71 -23.91 -1.31 -31.72
N HIS A 72 -23.23 -1.26 -32.87
CA HIS A 72 -23.75 -1.77 -34.14
C HIS A 72 -22.97 -3.03 -34.55
N PRO A 73 -23.39 -4.23 -34.13
CA PRO A 73 -22.72 -5.46 -34.54
C PRO A 73 -22.81 -5.63 -36.05
N GLY A 74 -21.80 -6.29 -36.63
CA GLY A 74 -21.82 -6.67 -38.04
C GLY A 74 -23.05 -7.51 -38.35
N LEU A 75 -23.65 -7.29 -39.51
CA LEU A 75 -24.75 -8.11 -40.02
C LEU A 75 -24.21 -9.09 -41.07
N SER A 76 -24.71 -10.32 -41.03
CA SER A 76 -24.43 -11.37 -42.01
C SER A 76 -25.74 -11.85 -42.66
N SER A 77 -25.65 -12.40 -43.86
CA SER A 77 -26.81 -12.92 -44.59
C SER A 77 -26.38 -14.07 -45.48
N HIS A 78 -27.22 -15.10 -45.54
CA HIS A 78 -27.11 -16.09 -46.61
C HIS A 78 -27.64 -15.50 -47.92
N PHE A 79 -27.22 -16.06 -49.06
CA PHE A 79 -27.65 -15.61 -50.39
C PHE A 79 -29.18 -15.66 -50.55
N ASP A 80 -29.83 -16.69 -50.00
CA ASP A 80 -31.28 -16.87 -50.08
C ASP A 80 -32.08 -15.88 -49.21
N ASP A 81 -31.44 -15.23 -48.24
CA ASP A 81 -32.07 -14.26 -47.33
C ASP A 81 -32.01 -12.81 -47.87
N VAL A 82 -31.29 -12.59 -48.98
CA VAL A 82 -31.17 -11.27 -49.61
C VAL A 82 -32.50 -10.86 -50.26
N ALA A 83 -33.25 -11.83 -50.81
CA ALA A 83 -34.56 -11.59 -51.40
C ALA A 83 -35.62 -11.38 -50.31
N GLY A 84 -36.03 -10.12 -50.10
CA GLY A 84 -37.02 -9.72 -49.09
C GLY A 84 -36.52 -8.68 -48.09
N PHE A 85 -35.25 -8.31 -48.18
CA PHE A 85 -34.59 -7.29 -47.37
C PHE A 85 -34.12 -6.09 -48.21
N ASP A 86 -34.72 -5.90 -49.38
CA ASP A 86 -34.52 -4.78 -50.31
C ASP A 86 -35.18 -3.51 -49.76
N GLY A 87 -34.62 -2.93 -48.69
CA GLY A 87 -35.09 -1.68 -48.11
C GLY A 87 -34.05 -0.99 -47.23
N PRO A 88 -34.09 0.35 -47.12
CA PRO A 88 -33.13 1.17 -46.37
C PRO A 88 -33.22 1.05 -44.82
N ASP A 89 -33.82 -0.01 -44.28
CA ASP A 89 -34.13 -0.13 -42.84
C ASP A 89 -33.09 -0.96 -42.05
N VAL A 90 -31.82 -0.88 -42.45
CA VAL A 90 -30.71 -1.50 -41.69
C VAL A 90 -30.52 -0.80 -40.35
N ASP A 91 -30.71 0.53 -40.34
CA ASP A 91 -30.65 1.34 -39.13
C ASP A 91 -31.71 0.93 -38.10
N GLY A 92 -32.94 0.60 -38.54
CA GLY A 92 -34.00 0.11 -37.66
C GLY A 92 -33.69 -1.24 -37.00
N ILE A 93 -32.96 -2.12 -37.70
CA ILE A 93 -32.50 -3.40 -37.12
C ILE A 93 -31.48 -3.14 -36.01
N TRP A 94 -30.50 -2.26 -36.23
CA TRP A 94 -29.52 -1.93 -35.19
C TRP A 94 -30.14 -1.26 -33.98
N ASP A 95 -31.04 -0.29 -34.20
CA ASP A 95 -31.75 0.40 -33.11
C ASP A 95 -32.54 -0.58 -32.24
N GLU A 96 -33.22 -1.55 -32.85
CA GLU A 96 -33.95 -2.57 -32.11
C GLU A 96 -33.03 -3.58 -31.42
N ILE A 97 -31.89 -3.96 -32.02
CA ILE A 97 -30.89 -4.79 -31.32
C ILE A 97 -30.33 -4.06 -30.10
N ASP A 98 -29.87 -2.81 -30.25
CA ASP A 98 -29.38 -1.99 -29.14
C ASP A 98 -30.44 -1.83 -28.06
N ARG A 99 -31.70 -1.56 -28.45
CA ARG A 99 -32.83 -1.46 -27.53
C ARG A 99 -33.03 -2.74 -26.72
N ASN A 100 -33.00 -3.90 -27.38
CA ASN A 100 -33.19 -5.20 -26.74
C ASN A 100 -32.01 -5.59 -25.84
N ILE A 101 -30.81 -5.07 -26.08
CA ILE A 101 -29.63 -5.34 -25.26
C ILE A 101 -29.46 -4.28 -24.17
N ARG A 102 -29.22 -3.02 -24.54
CA ARG A 102 -28.78 -1.95 -23.64
C ARG A 102 -29.90 -1.45 -22.72
N LEU A 103 -31.15 -1.28 -23.20
CA LEU A 103 -32.28 -0.85 -22.35
C LEU A 103 -32.82 -1.97 -21.46
N ARG A 104 -32.71 -3.21 -21.90
CA ARG A 104 -33.23 -4.39 -21.19
C ARG A 104 -32.16 -5.11 -20.37
N THR A 105 -30.91 -4.66 -20.39
CA THR A 105 -29.88 -5.09 -19.44
C THR A 105 -29.86 -4.17 -18.23
N LYS A 106 -29.73 -4.74 -17.03
CA LYS A 106 -29.46 -4.03 -15.80
C LYS A 106 -28.17 -4.52 -15.19
N VAL A 107 -27.42 -3.61 -14.59
CA VAL A 107 -26.14 -3.89 -13.98
C VAL A 107 -26.06 -3.35 -12.56
N VAL A 108 -25.30 -4.07 -11.74
CA VAL A 108 -24.70 -3.54 -10.52
C VAL A 108 -23.19 -3.51 -10.74
N CYS A 109 -22.59 -2.36 -10.49
CA CYS A 109 -21.15 -2.11 -10.57
C CYS A 109 -20.57 -2.13 -9.14
N LEU A 110 -19.61 -3.02 -8.89
CA LEU A 110 -18.93 -3.20 -7.61
C LEU A 110 -17.43 -3.07 -7.80
N THR A 111 -16.68 -2.74 -6.76
CA THR A 111 -15.22 -2.72 -6.77
C THR A 111 -14.67 -3.97 -6.13
N GLN A 112 -13.70 -4.60 -6.78
CA GLN A 112 -12.98 -5.75 -6.25
C GLN A 112 -12.00 -5.32 -5.15
N ASP A 113 -11.86 -6.18 -4.14
CA ASP A 113 -10.83 -6.03 -3.12
C ASP A 113 -9.53 -6.74 -3.53
N ILE A 114 -8.40 -6.07 -3.35
CA ILE A 114 -7.08 -6.64 -3.58
C ILE A 114 -6.25 -6.48 -2.32
N GLU A 115 -5.80 -7.60 -1.78
CA GLU A 115 -4.89 -7.69 -0.65
C GLU A 115 -3.44 -7.72 -1.14
N LEU A 116 -2.57 -6.96 -0.47
CA LEU A 116 -1.12 -6.97 -0.65
C LEU A 116 -0.43 -7.64 0.55
N PRO A 117 0.80 -8.17 0.39
CA PRO A 117 1.54 -8.81 1.49
C PRO A 117 1.87 -7.83 2.64
N ASP A 118 1.99 -8.37 3.86
CA ASP A 118 2.22 -7.57 5.08
C ASP A 118 3.53 -6.75 5.08
N HIS A 119 4.52 -7.14 4.28
CA HIS A 119 5.79 -6.39 4.19
C HIS A 119 5.69 -5.13 3.33
N VAL A 120 4.62 -4.97 2.55
CA VAL A 120 4.43 -3.78 1.69
C VAL A 120 3.98 -2.62 2.57
N LEU A 121 4.73 -1.50 2.53
CA LEU A 121 4.47 -0.36 3.43
C LEU A 121 3.06 0.22 3.24
N ALA A 122 2.59 0.29 1.99
CA ALA A 122 1.28 0.79 1.61
C ALA A 122 0.28 -0.36 1.30
N ARG A 123 0.29 -1.44 2.08
CA ARG A 123 -0.52 -2.64 1.82
C ARG A 123 -2.03 -2.40 1.62
N ASP A 124 -2.56 -1.29 2.16
CA ASP A 124 -3.98 -0.96 2.05
C ASP A 124 -4.34 -0.19 0.76
N SER A 125 -3.37 0.17 -0.09
CA SER A 125 -3.58 1.05 -1.25
C SER A 125 -4.54 0.49 -2.31
N LEU A 126 -4.66 -0.84 -2.41
CA LEU A 126 -5.53 -1.53 -3.38
C LEU A 126 -6.75 -2.19 -2.72
N ARG A 127 -7.02 -1.89 -1.44
CA ARG A 127 -8.22 -2.37 -0.78
C ARG A 127 -9.45 -1.75 -1.43
N GLY A 128 -10.52 -2.52 -1.53
CA GLY A 128 -11.73 -2.08 -2.23
C GLY A 128 -12.45 -0.89 -1.59
N TRP A 129 -12.10 -0.51 -0.35
CA TRP A 129 -12.55 0.73 0.32
C TRP A 129 -11.59 1.92 0.13
N ALA A 130 -10.35 1.70 -0.33
CA ALA A 130 -9.27 2.69 -0.38
C ALA A 130 -9.17 3.48 -1.70
N HIS A 131 -10.12 3.28 -2.63
CA HIS A 131 -10.10 3.98 -3.92
C HIS A 131 -10.59 5.44 -3.79
N LEU A 132 -9.63 6.38 -3.75
CA LEU A 132 -9.90 7.82 -3.56
C LEU A 132 -10.85 8.40 -4.62
N SER A 133 -10.66 8.04 -5.89
CA SER A 133 -11.53 8.51 -6.98
C SER A 133 -12.98 8.04 -6.82
N LEU A 134 -13.19 6.81 -6.31
CA LEU A 134 -14.55 6.30 -6.10
C LEU A 134 -15.27 7.00 -4.96
N TRP A 135 -14.53 7.38 -3.90
CA TRP A 135 -15.09 8.26 -2.87
C TRP A 135 -15.49 9.63 -3.41
N ALA A 136 -14.69 10.19 -4.32
CA ALA A 136 -14.99 11.48 -4.95
C ALA A 136 -16.23 11.39 -5.85
N HIS A 137 -16.28 10.40 -6.75
CA HIS A 137 -17.33 10.27 -7.76
C HIS A 137 -18.63 9.65 -7.22
N TYR A 138 -18.52 8.52 -6.52
CA TYR A 138 -19.67 7.70 -6.12
C TYR A 138 -19.96 7.77 -4.62
N GLY A 139 -18.92 7.95 -3.78
CA GLY A 139 -19.03 8.16 -2.34
C GLY A 139 -19.43 9.58 -1.92
N ALA A 140 -20.12 10.32 -2.79
CA ALA A 140 -20.59 11.68 -2.57
C ALA A 140 -19.52 12.64 -2.00
N ALA A 141 -18.38 12.74 -2.69
CA ALA A 141 -17.24 13.57 -2.26
C ALA A 141 -16.81 13.28 -0.80
N HIS A 142 -16.61 11.99 -0.49
CA HIS A 142 -16.20 11.50 0.84
C HIS A 142 -17.23 11.70 1.97
N THR A 143 -18.46 12.12 1.67
CA THR A 143 -19.54 12.26 2.68
C THR A 143 -20.47 11.04 2.75
N GLY A 144 -20.32 10.11 1.79
CA GLY A 144 -21.17 8.94 1.62
C GLY A 144 -20.70 7.70 2.39
N VAL A 145 -21.10 6.55 1.85
CA VAL A 145 -20.88 5.23 2.44
C VAL A 145 -20.33 4.29 1.37
N CYS A 146 -19.47 3.37 1.79
CA CYS A 146 -19.02 2.23 1.01
C CYS A 146 -19.50 0.95 1.70
N LEU A 147 -20.30 0.14 1.01
CA LEU A 147 -20.86 -1.11 1.51
C LEU A 147 -19.96 -2.27 1.08
N GLN A 148 -19.58 -3.14 2.01
CA GLN A 148 -18.78 -4.32 1.74
C GLN A 148 -19.66 -5.57 1.72
N PHE A 149 -19.45 -6.43 0.73
CA PHE A 149 -20.19 -7.67 0.55
C PHE A 149 -19.26 -8.88 0.45
N ASP A 150 -19.74 -10.01 0.96
CA ASP A 150 -19.26 -11.34 0.56
C ASP A 150 -19.71 -11.61 -0.88
N ARG A 151 -18.73 -11.76 -1.78
CA ARG A 151 -18.96 -11.95 -3.21
C ARG A 151 -19.81 -13.17 -3.49
N ASP A 152 -19.49 -14.30 -2.86
CA ASP A 152 -20.06 -15.59 -3.25
C ASP A 152 -21.52 -15.65 -2.77
N LYS A 153 -21.82 -15.12 -1.58
CA LYS A 153 -23.20 -14.98 -1.10
C LYS A 153 -24.02 -14.01 -1.94
N LEU A 154 -23.43 -12.89 -2.36
CA LEU A 154 -24.12 -11.91 -3.22
C LEU A 154 -24.44 -12.51 -4.59
N VAL A 155 -23.47 -13.22 -5.20
CA VAL A 155 -23.66 -13.90 -6.48
C VAL A 155 -24.71 -15.01 -6.34
N GLN A 156 -24.70 -15.78 -5.27
CA GLN A 156 -25.74 -16.79 -5.01
C GLN A 156 -27.13 -16.17 -4.92
N ALA A 157 -27.29 -15.06 -4.17
CA ALA A 157 -28.55 -14.34 -4.08
C ALA A 157 -29.01 -13.80 -5.45
N PHE A 158 -28.07 -13.30 -6.26
CA PHE A 158 -28.33 -12.83 -7.61
C PHE A 158 -28.81 -13.94 -8.56
N LEU A 159 -28.15 -15.10 -8.52
CA LEU A 159 -28.48 -16.26 -9.36
C LEU A 159 -29.77 -16.98 -8.95
N ALA A 160 -30.21 -16.82 -7.70
CA ALA A 160 -31.44 -17.44 -7.18
C ALA A 160 -32.75 -16.83 -7.73
N GLY A 161 -32.68 -15.74 -8.52
CA GLY A 161 -33.85 -15.11 -9.12
C GLY A 161 -34.62 -16.06 -10.06
N THR A 162 -35.96 -16.04 -9.97
CA THR A 162 -36.84 -17.06 -10.59
C THR A 162 -37.44 -16.65 -11.94
N GLU A 163 -36.97 -15.56 -12.56
CA GLU A 163 -37.45 -15.14 -13.88
C GLU A 163 -36.96 -16.15 -14.94
N ALA A 164 -37.89 -16.94 -15.50
CA ALA A 164 -37.61 -18.09 -16.36
C ALA A 164 -36.80 -17.74 -17.62
N ASP A 165 -37.03 -16.54 -18.19
CA ASP A 165 -36.42 -16.10 -19.45
C ASP A 165 -35.31 -15.06 -19.25
N ALA A 166 -34.84 -14.87 -18.00
CA ALA A 166 -33.82 -13.88 -17.70
C ALA A 166 -32.42 -14.49 -17.70
N LEU A 167 -31.51 -13.87 -18.45
CA LEU A 167 -30.11 -14.24 -18.47
C LEU A 167 -29.35 -13.49 -17.37
N ARG A 168 -28.50 -14.22 -16.65
CA ARG A 168 -27.72 -13.71 -15.52
C ARG A 168 -26.25 -14.01 -15.74
N PHE A 169 -25.45 -12.95 -15.74
CA PHE A 169 -24.00 -13.05 -15.84
C PHE A 169 -23.35 -12.32 -14.68
N HIS A 170 -22.15 -12.74 -14.31
CA HIS A 170 -21.35 -12.02 -13.33
C HIS A 170 -19.87 -12.23 -13.58
N GLY A 171 -19.04 -11.27 -13.17
CA GLY A 171 -17.60 -11.38 -13.39
C GLY A 171 -16.85 -10.05 -13.32
N PRO A 172 -15.51 -10.13 -13.32
CA PRO A 172 -14.65 -8.96 -13.35
C PRO A 172 -14.66 -8.29 -14.74
N VAL A 173 -14.57 -6.97 -14.76
CA VAL A 173 -14.45 -6.16 -15.97
C VAL A 173 -13.00 -6.13 -16.45
N LYS A 174 -12.80 -6.25 -17.77
CA LYS A 174 -11.50 -6.15 -18.42
C LYS A 174 -11.32 -4.75 -19.00
N TYR A 175 -10.20 -4.12 -18.66
CA TYR A 175 -9.87 -2.77 -19.11
C TYR A 175 -8.94 -2.82 -20.32
N LEU A 176 -9.34 -2.18 -21.41
CA LEU A 176 -8.60 -2.18 -22.67
C LEU A 176 -8.47 -0.76 -23.23
N SER A 177 -7.34 -0.46 -23.89
CA SER A 177 -7.13 0.83 -24.56
C SER A 177 -7.70 0.88 -25.99
N THR A 178 -8.02 -0.28 -26.57
CA THR A 178 -8.57 -0.40 -27.92
C THR A 178 -9.67 -1.43 -27.95
N ASP A 179 -10.76 -1.15 -28.68
CA ASP A 179 -11.75 -2.17 -28.97
C ASP A 179 -11.36 -2.94 -30.23
N GLY A 180 -11.21 -4.26 -30.07
CA GLY A 180 -10.82 -5.20 -31.13
C GLY A 180 -11.45 -6.57 -30.90
N GLY A 181 -12.57 -6.62 -30.14
CA GLY A 181 -13.27 -7.86 -29.89
C GLY A 181 -13.86 -8.44 -31.18
N ASN A 182 -13.62 -9.73 -31.42
CA ASN A 182 -14.28 -10.46 -32.50
C ASN A 182 -15.72 -10.76 -32.07
N VAL A 183 -16.62 -9.79 -32.24
CA VAL A 183 -18.05 -9.93 -31.95
C VAL A 183 -18.69 -10.76 -33.08
N ARG A 184 -19.40 -11.81 -32.72
CA ARG A 184 -20.10 -12.63 -33.73
C ARG A 184 -21.16 -11.78 -34.43
N PRO A 185 -21.18 -11.72 -35.77
CA PRO A 185 -22.20 -10.96 -36.48
C PRO A 185 -23.58 -11.55 -36.23
N ILE A 186 -24.61 -10.72 -36.40
CA ILE A 186 -26.00 -11.16 -36.35
C ILE A 186 -26.42 -11.62 -37.74
N ASP A 187 -27.07 -12.78 -37.82
CA ASP A 187 -27.59 -13.33 -39.07
C ASP A 187 -29.01 -12.79 -39.35
N ARG A 188 -29.20 -12.17 -40.52
CA ARG A 188 -30.50 -11.58 -40.91
C ARG A 188 -31.59 -12.61 -41.18
N GLY A 189 -31.22 -13.81 -41.64
CA GLY A 189 -32.13 -14.95 -41.76
C GLY A 189 -32.66 -15.38 -40.39
N GLN A 190 -31.79 -15.41 -39.36
CA GLN A 190 -32.22 -15.66 -37.98
C GLN A 190 -33.18 -14.60 -37.46
N VAL A 191 -32.94 -13.31 -37.75
CA VAL A 191 -33.87 -12.22 -37.35
C VAL A 191 -35.25 -12.43 -37.97
N LYS A 192 -35.30 -12.83 -39.24
CA LYS A 192 -36.55 -13.09 -39.96
C LYS A 192 -37.29 -14.32 -39.42
N GLU A 193 -36.56 -15.39 -39.09
CA GLU A 193 -37.13 -16.67 -38.64
C GLU A 193 -37.57 -16.63 -37.16
N PHE A 194 -36.75 -16.04 -36.28
CA PHE A 194 -36.93 -16.13 -34.83
C PHE A 194 -37.34 -14.83 -34.15
N GLY A 195 -37.33 -13.70 -34.88
CA GLY A 195 -37.59 -12.38 -34.32
C GLY A 195 -36.35 -11.70 -33.77
N ILE A 196 -36.36 -10.35 -33.82
CA ILE A 196 -35.20 -9.52 -33.45
C ILE A 196 -34.85 -9.59 -31.96
N ASP A 197 -35.85 -9.76 -31.10
CA ASP A 197 -35.71 -9.87 -29.66
C ASP A 197 -34.96 -11.16 -29.27
N ALA A 198 -35.38 -12.31 -29.81
CA ALA A 198 -34.72 -13.60 -29.56
C ALA A 198 -33.27 -13.58 -30.06
N VAL A 199 -33.04 -13.03 -31.25
CA VAL A 199 -31.70 -12.95 -31.83
C VAL A 199 -30.80 -11.96 -31.09
N ALA A 200 -31.33 -10.82 -30.62
CA ALA A 200 -30.58 -9.88 -29.80
C ALA A 200 -30.15 -10.51 -28.46
N LEU A 201 -31.03 -11.31 -27.84
CA LEU A 201 -30.71 -12.05 -26.62
C LEU A 201 -29.62 -13.10 -26.84
N ALA A 202 -29.76 -13.92 -27.88
CA ALA A 202 -28.76 -14.92 -28.25
C ALA A 202 -27.41 -14.27 -28.58
N HIS A 203 -27.43 -13.12 -29.25
CA HIS A 203 -26.23 -12.33 -29.51
C HIS A 203 -25.59 -11.79 -28.22
N ALA A 204 -26.38 -11.24 -27.31
CA ALA A 204 -25.90 -10.75 -26.02
C ALA A 204 -25.28 -11.87 -25.18
N GLU A 205 -25.90 -13.05 -25.16
CA GLU A 205 -25.37 -14.24 -24.47
C GLU A 205 -24.03 -14.69 -25.07
N ALA A 206 -23.99 -14.84 -26.40
CA ALA A 206 -22.79 -15.28 -27.12
C ALA A 206 -21.61 -14.30 -27.00
N ASN A 207 -21.89 -13.01 -26.79
CA ASN A 207 -20.89 -11.94 -26.76
C ASN A 207 -20.79 -11.21 -25.40
N LYS A 208 -21.37 -11.79 -24.33
CA LYS A 208 -21.49 -11.16 -23.00
C LYS A 208 -20.19 -10.59 -22.46
N ASP A 209 -19.06 -11.27 -22.69
CA ASP A 209 -17.74 -10.86 -22.20
C ASP A 209 -17.26 -9.57 -22.87
N THR A 210 -17.62 -9.36 -24.14
CA THR A 210 -17.27 -8.16 -24.89
C THR A 210 -18.23 -7.02 -24.59
N ILE A 211 -19.52 -7.31 -24.47
CA ILE A 211 -20.57 -6.30 -24.29
C ILE A 211 -20.61 -5.80 -22.84
N PHE A 212 -20.58 -6.70 -21.86
CA PHE A 212 -20.87 -6.35 -20.46
C PHE A 212 -19.64 -6.35 -19.55
N PHE A 213 -18.53 -6.95 -19.94
CA PHE A 213 -17.34 -7.12 -19.09
C PHE A 213 -16.09 -6.49 -19.69
N ARG A 214 -16.24 -5.40 -20.47
CA ARG A 214 -15.15 -4.57 -20.97
C ARG A 214 -15.44 -3.10 -20.77
N LYS A 215 -14.38 -2.34 -20.52
CA LYS A 215 -14.41 -0.89 -20.31
C LYS A 215 -13.14 -0.25 -20.86
N HIS A 216 -13.19 1.03 -21.19
CA HIS A 216 -11.98 1.76 -21.57
C HIS A 216 -10.99 1.83 -20.40
N HIS A 217 -9.68 1.76 -20.71
CA HIS A 217 -8.61 1.74 -19.70
C HIS A 217 -8.61 2.95 -18.75
N ASP A 218 -9.13 4.10 -19.16
CA ASP A 218 -9.23 5.29 -18.29
C ASP A 218 -10.08 5.07 -17.03
N TRP A 219 -10.89 4.01 -17.01
CA TRP A 219 -11.72 3.60 -15.88
C TRP A 219 -11.11 2.44 -15.06
N SER A 220 -9.85 2.05 -15.31
CA SER A 220 -9.23 0.87 -14.66
C SER A 220 -9.08 0.99 -13.15
N ASN A 221 -9.10 2.21 -12.63
CA ASN A 221 -9.06 2.50 -11.20
C ASN A 221 -10.32 2.04 -10.43
N GLU A 222 -11.41 1.69 -11.12
CA GLU A 222 -12.62 1.19 -10.47
C GLU A 222 -12.53 -0.30 -10.06
N ALA A 223 -11.60 -1.06 -10.67
CA ALA A 223 -11.41 -2.51 -10.45
C ALA A 223 -12.76 -3.26 -10.43
N GLU A 224 -13.56 -3.06 -11.46
CA GLU A 224 -15.00 -3.30 -11.44
C GLU A 224 -15.35 -4.79 -11.55
N TYR A 225 -16.35 -5.22 -10.78
CA TYR A 225 -17.04 -6.50 -10.86
C TYR A 225 -18.52 -6.26 -11.10
N ARG A 226 -19.12 -6.98 -12.03
CA ARG A 226 -20.51 -6.77 -12.43
C ARG A 226 -21.40 -7.95 -12.08
N LEU A 227 -22.64 -7.62 -11.74
CA LEU A 227 -23.80 -8.50 -11.85
C LEU A 227 -24.66 -7.96 -13.00
N VAL A 228 -24.99 -8.79 -13.97
CA VAL A 228 -25.65 -8.39 -15.23
C VAL A 228 -26.91 -9.21 -15.41
N LEU A 229 -28.06 -8.53 -15.40
CA LEU A 229 -29.38 -9.12 -15.61
C LEU A 229 -29.94 -8.63 -16.94
N LEU A 230 -30.08 -9.52 -17.90
CA LEU A 230 -30.86 -9.27 -19.10
C LEU A 230 -32.23 -9.90 -18.91
N ASN A 231 -33.22 -9.05 -18.62
CA ASN A 231 -34.63 -9.43 -18.56
C ASN A 231 -35.44 -8.46 -19.43
N GLN A 232 -36.51 -8.94 -20.08
CA GLN A 232 -37.27 -8.17 -21.07
C GLN A 232 -37.95 -6.89 -20.54
N SER A 233 -37.79 -6.59 -19.25
CA SER A 233 -38.25 -5.37 -18.61
C SER A 233 -37.40 -4.16 -19.02
N VAL A 234 -37.90 -2.94 -18.84
CA VAL A 234 -37.10 -1.70 -18.85
C VAL A 234 -36.96 -1.10 -17.44
N LEU A 235 -37.65 -1.70 -16.47
CA LEU A 235 -37.64 -1.25 -15.08
C LEU A 235 -36.41 -1.81 -14.34
N PRO A 236 -35.89 -1.08 -13.34
CA PRO A 236 -34.83 -1.61 -12.47
C PRO A 236 -35.22 -2.91 -11.79
N SER A 237 -34.22 -3.75 -11.52
CA SER A 237 -34.35 -4.97 -10.72
C SER A 237 -33.57 -4.83 -9.42
N HIS A 238 -33.78 -5.76 -8.48
CA HIS A 238 -33.15 -5.71 -7.17
C HIS A 238 -32.61 -7.08 -6.78
N VAL A 239 -31.49 -7.11 -6.07
CA VAL A 239 -30.92 -8.32 -5.45
C VAL A 239 -30.94 -8.17 -3.94
N ASP A 240 -31.34 -9.22 -3.21
CA ASP A 240 -31.27 -9.24 -1.75
C ASP A 240 -29.80 -9.26 -1.29
N ILE A 241 -29.45 -8.37 -0.37
CA ILE A 241 -28.09 -8.24 0.18
C ILE A 241 -27.97 -8.70 1.63
N ARG A 242 -29.06 -9.05 2.32
CA ARG A 242 -29.05 -9.27 3.77
C ARG A 242 -28.05 -10.34 4.20
N GLY A 243 -27.97 -11.44 3.46
CA GLY A 243 -27.02 -12.51 3.72
C GLY A 243 -25.59 -12.21 3.26
N ALA A 244 -25.39 -11.20 2.42
CA ALA A 244 -24.12 -10.90 1.77
C ALA A 244 -23.41 -9.66 2.33
N LEU A 245 -24.11 -8.74 3.01
CA LEU A 245 -23.50 -7.55 3.60
C LEU A 245 -22.57 -7.95 4.75
N THR A 246 -21.30 -7.54 4.68
CA THR A 246 -20.27 -7.88 5.68
C THR A 246 -19.60 -6.66 6.30
N GLY A 247 -19.88 -5.45 5.82
CA GLY A 247 -19.34 -4.24 6.42
C GLY A 247 -19.96 -2.96 5.89
N VAL A 248 -19.95 -1.92 6.71
CA VAL A 248 -20.32 -0.55 6.32
C VAL A 248 -19.15 0.37 6.63
N ILE A 249 -18.64 1.06 5.61
CA ILE A 249 -17.54 2.01 5.74
C ILE A 249 -18.07 3.42 5.49
N LEU A 250 -17.89 4.31 6.45
CA LEU A 250 -18.27 5.71 6.36
C LEU A 250 -17.12 6.53 5.79
N GLY A 251 -17.45 7.48 4.91
CA GLY A 251 -16.48 8.41 4.38
C GLY A 251 -15.83 9.29 5.47
N ASP A 252 -14.67 9.85 5.15
CA ASP A 252 -13.91 10.74 6.06
C ASP A 252 -14.75 11.93 6.53
N ALA A 253 -15.56 12.48 5.61
CA ALA A 253 -16.45 13.61 5.85
C ALA A 253 -17.91 13.18 6.08
N PHE A 254 -18.16 11.95 6.52
CA PHE A 254 -19.51 11.49 6.83
C PHE A 254 -20.15 12.37 7.92
N SER A 255 -21.36 12.86 7.66
CA SER A 255 -22.03 13.84 8.51
C SER A 255 -22.47 13.22 9.85
N PRO A 256 -22.05 13.78 11.01
CA PRO A 256 -22.49 13.30 12.32
C PRO A 256 -24.02 13.30 12.50
N ASN A 257 -24.73 14.19 11.81
CA ASN A 257 -26.19 14.28 11.88
C ASN A 257 -26.91 13.07 11.26
N ARG A 258 -26.21 12.27 10.44
CA ARG A 258 -26.76 11.05 9.83
C ARG A 258 -26.47 9.80 10.65
N THR A 259 -25.64 9.90 11.69
CA THR A 259 -25.21 8.76 12.51
C THR A 259 -26.38 8.05 13.16
N ALA A 260 -27.27 8.78 13.84
CA ALA A 260 -28.43 8.17 14.50
C ALA A 260 -29.36 7.43 13.52
N ALA A 261 -29.59 7.98 12.33
CA ALA A 261 -30.41 7.32 11.31
C ALA A 261 -29.74 6.06 10.74
N LEU A 262 -28.41 6.09 10.58
CA LEU A 262 -27.63 4.93 10.19
C LEU A 262 -27.65 3.85 11.28
N GLU A 263 -27.41 4.22 12.54
CA GLU A 263 -27.42 3.29 13.67
C GLU A 263 -28.77 2.59 13.80
N GLU A 264 -29.87 3.34 13.65
CA GLU A 264 -31.22 2.78 13.67
C GLU A 264 -31.43 1.73 12.57
N ILE A 265 -31.03 2.02 11.32
CA ILE A 265 -31.20 1.04 10.23
C ILE A 265 -30.29 -0.17 10.39
N LEU A 266 -29.11 0.01 10.97
CA LEU A 266 -28.15 -1.06 11.20
C LEU A 266 -28.55 -2.02 12.34
N GLN A 267 -29.58 -1.71 13.13
CA GLN A 267 -30.17 -2.69 14.05
C GLN A 267 -30.68 -3.95 13.32
N GLN A 268 -31.01 -3.83 12.02
CA GLN A 268 -31.38 -4.97 11.18
C GLN A 268 -30.18 -5.83 10.74
N TYR A 269 -28.96 -5.37 10.99
CA TYR A 269 -27.69 -5.98 10.59
C TYR A 269 -26.72 -6.05 11.78
N PRO A 270 -27.09 -6.75 12.87
CA PRO A 270 -26.35 -6.69 14.14
C PRO A 270 -24.90 -7.17 14.06
N ASP A 271 -24.62 -8.08 13.12
CA ASP A 271 -23.29 -8.66 12.93
C ASP A 271 -22.42 -7.91 11.91
N VAL A 272 -22.94 -6.82 11.32
CA VAL A 272 -22.24 -6.05 10.30
C VAL A 272 -21.41 -4.94 10.96
N PRO A 273 -20.06 -5.02 10.93
CA PRO A 273 -19.21 -4.00 11.53
C PRO A 273 -19.28 -2.67 10.77
N VAL A 274 -19.27 -1.58 11.53
CA VAL A 274 -19.23 -0.22 11.01
C VAL A 274 -17.86 0.39 11.25
N HIS A 275 -17.27 0.90 10.18
CA HIS A 275 -15.99 1.59 10.21
C HIS A 275 -16.15 3.00 9.68
N GLN A 276 -15.24 3.89 10.06
CA GLN A 276 -15.12 5.21 9.49
C GLN A 276 -13.71 5.46 8.99
N LEU A 277 -13.61 6.00 7.79
CA LEU A 277 -12.34 6.42 7.23
C LEU A 277 -11.86 7.69 7.92
N ARG A 278 -10.54 7.79 8.04
CA ARG A 278 -9.84 9.00 8.43
C ARG A 278 -8.69 9.25 7.49
N TYR A 279 -8.62 10.47 6.97
CA TYR A 279 -7.47 10.92 6.22
C TYR A 279 -6.36 11.38 7.17
N HIS A 280 -5.18 10.77 7.08
CA HIS A 280 -4.00 11.18 7.84
C HIS A 280 -2.73 11.01 6.99
N ASN A 281 -1.94 12.07 6.85
CA ASN A 281 -0.66 12.06 6.13
C ASN A 281 -0.72 11.41 4.74
N ARG A 282 -1.75 11.73 3.93
CA ARG A 282 -1.98 11.14 2.58
C ARG A 282 -2.42 9.67 2.58
N HIS A 283 -2.75 9.11 3.73
CA HIS A 283 -3.30 7.76 3.86
C HIS A 283 -4.75 7.80 4.34
N LEU A 284 -5.55 6.85 3.84
CA LEU A 284 -6.84 6.53 4.42
C LEU A 284 -6.65 5.42 5.45
N ILE A 285 -7.07 5.68 6.68
CA ILE A 285 -6.99 4.72 7.79
C ILE A 285 -8.42 4.38 8.19
N LEU A 286 -8.68 3.08 8.35
CA LEU A 286 -9.98 2.56 8.75
C LEU A 286 -10.04 2.45 10.27
N PHE A 287 -10.98 3.15 10.91
CA PHE A 287 -11.22 3.06 12.35
C PHE A 287 -12.58 2.43 12.63
N PRO A 288 -12.75 1.64 13.71
CA PRO A 288 -14.09 1.27 14.18
C PRO A 288 -14.91 2.54 14.46
N HIS A 289 -16.15 2.63 13.98
CA HIS A 289 -16.96 3.85 14.12
C HIS A 289 -17.23 4.22 15.59
N ASN A 290 -17.32 3.21 16.47
CA ASN A 290 -17.49 3.37 17.91
C ASN A 290 -16.18 3.69 18.66
N ALA A 291 -15.04 3.80 17.96
CA ALA A 291 -13.83 4.30 18.59
C ALA A 291 -14.09 5.78 18.94
N THR A 292 -14.38 6.03 20.22
CA THR A 292 -14.47 7.38 20.78
C THR A 292 -13.25 8.12 20.28
N THR A 293 -13.44 9.08 19.37
CA THR A 293 -12.31 9.87 18.89
C THR A 293 -11.69 10.47 20.15
N PRO A 294 -10.43 10.15 20.48
CA PRO A 294 -9.83 10.70 21.68
C PRO A 294 -10.01 12.20 21.57
N ALA A 295 -10.67 12.80 22.57
CA ALA A 295 -10.80 14.24 22.61
C ALA A 295 -9.41 14.80 22.36
N ALA A 296 -9.28 15.65 21.33
CA ALA A 296 -7.99 16.16 20.91
C ALA A 296 -7.26 16.66 22.17
N ALA A 297 -6.17 15.97 22.52
CA ALA A 297 -5.41 16.36 23.70
C ALA A 297 -5.05 17.83 23.51
N PRO A 298 -5.27 18.69 24.51
CA PRO A 298 -4.94 20.10 24.38
C PRO A 298 -3.48 20.19 23.94
N VAL A 299 -3.25 20.91 22.85
CA VAL A 299 -1.88 21.13 22.36
C VAL A 299 -1.10 21.77 23.51
N PRO A 300 0.01 21.15 23.96
CA PRO A 300 0.76 21.70 25.08
C PRO A 300 1.23 23.12 24.72
N PRO A 301 1.20 24.06 25.67
CA PRO A 301 1.70 25.41 25.43
C PRO A 301 3.18 25.35 25.04
N ALA A 302 3.62 26.31 24.23
CA ALA A 302 5.03 26.40 23.87
C ALA A 302 5.87 26.74 25.10
N ASN A 303 6.93 25.95 25.35
CA ASN A 303 7.85 26.17 26.48
C ASN A 303 8.64 27.49 26.36
N ARG A 304 8.90 27.96 25.14
CA ARG A 304 9.58 29.24 24.91
C ARG A 304 8.52 30.36 24.88
N PRO A 305 8.63 31.40 25.72
CA PRO A 305 7.69 32.51 25.72
C PRO A 305 7.86 33.39 24.47
N GLY A 306 6.92 34.32 24.25
CA GLY A 306 6.97 35.31 23.17
C GLY A 306 5.99 35.05 22.03
N SER A 307 5.91 36.02 21.12
CA SER A 307 5.12 35.97 19.89
C SER A 307 5.57 34.82 18.98
N LEU A 308 4.71 34.42 18.03
CA LEU A 308 5.06 33.43 17.01
C LEU A 308 6.31 33.86 16.22
N THR A 309 6.40 35.13 15.85
CA THR A 309 7.53 35.70 15.11
C THR A 309 8.83 35.57 15.90
N GLU A 310 8.84 35.92 17.19
CA GLU A 310 10.03 35.77 18.05
C GLU A 310 10.45 34.31 18.18
N ARG A 311 9.50 33.39 18.40
CA ARG A 311 9.78 31.96 18.51
C ARG A 311 10.32 31.36 17.20
N LEU A 312 9.76 31.76 16.06
CA LEU A 312 10.21 31.31 14.73
C LEU A 312 11.61 31.83 14.40
N THR A 313 11.88 33.11 14.65
CA THR A 313 13.22 33.69 14.49
C THR A 313 14.23 32.98 15.39
N ALA A 314 13.88 32.71 16.66
CA ALA A 314 14.75 31.99 17.56
C ALA A 314 15.03 30.53 17.11
N LEU A 315 14.05 29.85 16.50
CA LEU A 315 14.24 28.52 15.91
C LEU A 315 15.19 28.57 14.70
N ARG A 316 14.98 29.52 13.78
CA ARG A 316 15.85 29.71 12.60
C ARG A 316 17.29 30.00 13.01
N ASN A 317 17.49 30.93 13.94
CA ASN A 317 18.82 31.24 14.47
C ASN A 317 19.48 30.02 15.12
N ALA A 318 18.72 29.17 15.81
CA ALA A 318 19.25 27.94 16.40
C ALA A 318 19.73 26.96 15.33
N HIS A 319 18.99 26.81 14.22
CA HIS A 319 19.41 26.02 13.07
C HIS A 319 20.68 26.58 12.41
N GLU A 320 20.72 27.88 12.11
CA GLU A 320 21.89 28.53 11.50
C GLU A 320 23.16 28.38 12.36
N VAL A 321 23.02 28.52 13.68
CA VAL A 321 24.13 28.28 14.61
C VAL A 321 24.56 26.82 14.60
N ALA A 322 23.62 25.88 14.66
CA ALA A 322 23.92 24.45 14.63
C ALA A 322 24.59 24.02 13.32
N ASP A 323 24.12 24.50 12.16
CA ASP A 323 24.68 24.15 10.86
C ASP A 323 26.10 24.68 10.68
N ARG A 324 26.37 25.92 11.14
CA ARG A 324 27.73 26.48 11.14
C ARG A 324 28.68 25.70 12.06
N LEU A 325 28.23 25.33 13.26
CA LEU A 325 29.03 24.54 14.20
C LEU A 325 29.31 23.14 13.66
N ARG A 326 28.30 22.51 13.03
CA ARG A 326 28.46 21.23 12.34
C ARG A 326 29.45 21.32 11.21
N ALA A 327 29.34 22.30 10.32
CA ALA A 327 30.26 22.49 9.21
C ALA A 327 31.71 22.68 9.69
N LYS A 328 31.91 23.50 10.74
CA LYS A 328 33.22 23.66 11.38
C LYS A 328 33.74 22.33 11.92
N ALA A 329 32.92 21.58 12.66
CA ALA A 329 33.33 20.30 13.23
C ALA A 329 33.60 19.23 12.16
N GLU A 330 32.84 19.20 11.06
CA GLU A 330 33.07 18.29 9.93
C GLU A 330 34.41 18.57 9.24
N GLU A 331 34.77 19.84 9.08
CA GLU A 331 36.07 20.23 8.54
C GLU A 331 37.21 19.87 9.49
N THR A 332 37.10 20.22 10.77
CA THR A 332 38.14 19.98 11.78
C THR A 332 38.40 18.48 11.99
N TYR A 333 37.35 17.65 12.02
CA TYR A 333 37.43 16.23 12.40
C TYR A 333 37.26 15.28 11.20
N ALA A 334 37.55 15.74 9.98
CA ALA A 334 37.51 14.90 8.78
C ALA A 334 38.47 13.71 8.88
N GLY A 335 39.73 13.95 9.26
CA GLY A 335 40.72 12.87 9.43
C GLY A 335 40.34 11.88 10.52
N PHE A 336 39.81 12.37 11.64
CA PHE A 336 39.30 11.54 12.74
C PHE A 336 38.15 10.63 12.29
N THR A 337 37.27 11.16 11.43
CA THR A 337 36.16 10.43 10.81
C THR A 337 36.67 9.30 9.90
N ASP A 338 37.68 9.57 9.08
CA ASP A 338 38.29 8.58 8.18
C ASP A 338 38.98 7.46 8.97
N THR A 339 39.77 7.80 9.99
CA THR A 339 40.43 6.81 10.87
C THR A 339 39.42 5.87 11.53
N LEU A 340 38.32 6.42 12.06
CA LEU A 340 37.26 5.61 12.65
C LEU A 340 36.60 4.69 11.61
N ALA A 341 36.29 5.22 10.42
CA ALA A 341 35.66 4.48 9.35
C ALA A 341 36.52 3.30 8.88
N ASP A 342 37.81 3.55 8.66
CA ASP A 342 38.74 2.54 8.17
C ASP A 342 39.00 1.48 9.24
N SER A 343 39.14 1.86 10.51
CA SER A 343 39.35 0.90 11.60
C SER A 343 38.16 -0.05 11.79
N VAL A 344 36.91 0.42 11.63
CA VAL A 344 35.72 -0.44 11.70
C VAL A 344 35.59 -1.32 10.45
N LYS A 345 36.01 -0.85 9.27
CA LYS A 345 36.05 -1.69 8.06
C LYS A 345 37.10 -2.79 8.19
N ASP A 346 38.27 -2.48 8.75
CA ASP A 346 39.31 -3.47 9.02
C ASP A 346 38.81 -4.52 10.00
N LEU A 347 38.13 -4.11 11.08
CA LEU A 347 37.46 -5.04 11.99
C LEU A 347 36.41 -5.89 11.26
N ALA A 348 35.59 -5.29 10.39
CA ALA A 348 34.62 -6.04 9.60
C ALA A 348 35.30 -7.10 8.70
N ALA A 349 36.43 -6.77 8.09
CA ALA A 349 37.21 -7.71 7.28
C ALA A 349 37.80 -8.86 8.13
N GLU A 350 38.22 -8.59 9.36
CA GLU A 350 38.64 -9.62 10.32
C GLU A 350 37.49 -10.55 10.71
N LEU A 351 36.31 -9.98 10.96
CA LEU A 351 35.09 -10.71 11.33
C LEU A 351 34.53 -11.55 10.17
N ASP A 352 34.80 -11.18 8.91
CA ASP A 352 34.37 -11.94 7.72
C ASP A 352 34.96 -13.36 7.67
N ALA A 353 36.04 -13.62 8.41
CA ALA A 353 36.59 -14.95 8.60
C ALA A 353 35.70 -15.88 9.46
N TRP A 354 34.62 -15.37 10.06
CA TRP A 354 33.71 -16.17 10.86
C TRP A 354 32.91 -17.12 9.96
N PRO A 355 32.76 -18.41 10.35
CA PRO A 355 32.07 -19.37 9.51
C PRO A 355 30.57 -19.09 9.45
N LYS A 356 29.99 -19.26 8.26
CA LYS A 356 28.55 -19.14 7.98
C LYS A 356 27.98 -17.79 8.41
N THR A 357 28.72 -16.73 8.17
CA THR A 357 28.25 -15.36 8.35
C THR A 357 28.40 -14.58 7.06
N GLU A 358 27.68 -13.45 6.99
CA GLU A 358 27.94 -12.38 6.04
C GLU A 358 28.27 -11.13 6.84
N VAL A 359 29.36 -10.45 6.47
CA VAL A 359 29.84 -9.28 7.20
C VAL A 359 29.83 -8.04 6.33
N ALA A 360 29.37 -6.93 6.90
CA ALA A 360 29.35 -5.64 6.21
C ALA A 360 29.54 -4.48 7.21
N ALA A 361 30.15 -3.39 6.74
CA ALA A 361 30.31 -2.17 7.51
C ALA A 361 29.36 -1.08 7.00
N TYR A 362 28.74 -0.36 7.93
CA TYR A 362 27.79 0.71 7.64
C TYR A 362 28.10 1.97 8.46
N MET A 363 27.87 3.14 7.87
CA MET A 363 27.92 4.41 8.61
C MET A 363 26.67 4.53 9.48
N ARG A 364 26.84 4.35 10.79
CA ARG A 364 25.75 4.35 11.77
C ARG A 364 26.25 4.70 13.17
N ILE A 365 25.35 5.18 14.03
CA ILE A 365 25.69 5.76 15.35
C ILE A 365 25.16 4.93 16.53
N GLU A 366 24.93 3.63 16.36
CA GLU A 366 24.34 2.78 17.41
C GLU A 366 25.23 2.66 18.65
N ALA A 367 26.53 2.93 18.54
CA ALA A 367 27.41 3.06 19.68
C ALA A 367 26.96 4.19 20.61
N VAL A 368 26.29 5.25 20.14
CA VAL A 368 25.76 6.32 20.98
C VAL A 368 24.41 5.92 21.59
N PRO A 369 24.28 5.88 22.93
CA PRO A 369 23.01 5.62 23.61
C PRO A 369 21.92 6.61 23.19
N PRO A 370 20.65 6.19 22.99
CA PRO A 370 19.58 7.08 22.54
C PRO A 370 19.40 8.35 23.39
N ALA A 371 19.62 8.26 24.70
CA ALA A 371 19.52 9.39 25.63
C ALA A 371 20.62 10.46 25.44
N MET A 372 21.71 10.11 24.77
CA MET A 372 22.88 10.97 24.53
C MET A 372 22.98 11.47 23.10
N ARG A 373 22.10 11.02 22.19
CA ARG A 373 22.15 11.43 20.78
C ARG A 373 21.81 12.90 20.63
N HIS A 374 22.30 13.49 19.54
CA HIS A 374 22.04 14.90 19.26
C HIS A 374 20.55 15.21 19.23
N ARG A 375 20.16 16.30 19.89
CA ARG A 375 18.78 16.83 19.87
C ARG A 375 18.63 17.82 18.71
N ALA A 376 17.38 18.08 18.33
CA ALA A 376 17.09 19.11 17.33
C ALA A 376 17.58 20.50 17.82
N PRO A 377 18.08 21.37 16.91
CA PRO A 377 18.54 22.69 17.28
C PRO A 377 17.49 23.50 18.05
N GLY A 378 17.92 24.16 19.14
CA GLY A 378 17.05 24.99 19.97
C GLY A 378 16.25 24.23 21.03
N VAL A 379 16.31 22.90 21.05
CA VAL A 379 15.81 22.09 22.17
C VAL A 379 16.84 22.12 23.30
N PRO A 380 16.44 22.38 24.57
CA PRO A 380 17.38 22.39 25.70
C PRO A 380 18.14 21.07 25.85
N GLY A 381 19.39 21.11 26.29
CA GLY A 381 20.23 19.92 26.48
C GLY A 381 21.67 20.20 26.11
N GLU A 382 22.50 19.18 26.21
CA GLU A 382 23.88 19.23 25.72
C GLU A 382 23.91 19.47 24.22
N ARG A 383 24.83 20.34 23.77
CA ARG A 383 24.98 20.67 22.37
C ARG A 383 26.03 19.77 21.75
N ILE A 384 25.61 19.00 20.74
CA ILE A 384 26.48 18.16 19.92
C ILE A 384 26.59 18.80 18.54
N HIS A 385 27.79 19.23 18.18
CA HIS A 385 28.10 19.89 16.91
C HIS A 385 28.15 18.88 15.76
N LEU A 386 28.76 17.73 16.02
CA LEU A 386 28.94 16.64 15.06
C LEU A 386 28.77 15.31 15.78
N GLU A 387 28.10 14.37 15.11
CA GLU A 387 27.96 12.99 15.56
C GLU A 387 28.21 12.09 14.34
N ARG A 388 29.13 11.13 14.48
CA ARG A 388 29.56 10.21 13.42
C ARG A 388 29.88 8.85 14.02
N GLY A 389 29.68 7.79 13.24
CA GLY A 389 29.96 6.44 13.68
C GLY A 389 29.93 5.44 12.54
N TRP A 390 30.53 4.29 12.82
CA TRP A 390 30.55 3.11 11.97
C TRP A 390 30.20 1.88 12.78
N MET A 391 29.56 0.93 12.11
CA MET A 391 29.15 -0.35 12.67
C MET A 391 29.51 -1.46 11.70
N ALA A 392 30.27 -2.45 12.18
CA ALA A 392 30.41 -3.76 11.55
C ALA A 392 29.22 -4.63 11.98
N VAL A 393 28.54 -5.23 11.00
CA VAL A 393 27.39 -6.11 11.20
C VAL A 393 27.76 -7.49 10.69
N VAL A 394 27.60 -8.50 11.53
CA VAL A 394 27.82 -9.91 11.25
C VAL A 394 26.48 -10.62 11.29
N GLU A 395 25.96 -10.96 10.12
CA GLU A 395 24.68 -11.66 9.95
C GLU A 395 24.92 -13.18 9.88
N ASN A 396 24.24 -13.95 10.73
CA ASN A 396 24.27 -15.41 10.64
C ASN A 396 23.57 -15.89 9.34
N LEU A 397 24.08 -16.95 8.72
CA LEU A 397 23.45 -17.57 7.55
C LEU A 397 22.67 -18.85 7.94
N PRO A 398 21.41 -19.01 7.48
CA PRO A 398 20.65 -18.06 6.65
C PRO A 398 20.29 -16.77 7.42
N LYS A 399 20.22 -15.65 6.68
CA LYS A 399 20.00 -14.30 7.19
C LYS A 399 18.78 -14.20 8.11
N GLN A 400 18.74 -13.14 8.93
CA GLN A 400 17.60 -12.80 9.80
C GLN A 400 17.32 -13.84 10.90
N SER A 401 18.38 -14.49 11.40
CA SER A 401 18.28 -15.44 12.52
C SER A 401 18.97 -14.89 13.77
N HIS A 402 20.20 -14.39 13.61
CA HIS A 402 20.97 -13.79 14.69
C HIS A 402 22.00 -12.83 14.10
N THR A 403 22.11 -11.64 14.70
CA THR A 403 22.99 -10.57 14.25
C THR A 403 23.94 -10.20 15.37
N PHE A 404 25.21 -10.00 15.02
CA PHE A 404 26.21 -9.42 15.90
C PHE A 404 26.65 -8.07 15.34
N THR A 405 26.91 -7.12 16.23
CA THR A 405 27.33 -5.77 15.86
C THR A 405 28.50 -5.33 16.71
N ALA A 406 29.51 -4.74 16.08
CA ALA A 406 30.59 -4.02 16.72
C ALA A 406 30.60 -2.60 16.16
N SER A 407 30.44 -1.61 17.02
CA SER A 407 30.23 -0.22 16.61
C SER A 407 31.08 0.74 17.41
N ALA A 408 31.54 1.81 16.75
CA ALA A 408 32.19 2.93 17.39
C ALA A 408 31.68 4.25 16.79
N ALA A 409 31.61 5.27 17.64
CA ALA A 409 31.11 6.59 17.28
C ALA A 409 31.81 7.67 18.10
N PHE A 410 31.75 8.91 17.63
CA PHE A 410 32.16 10.08 18.39
C PHE A 410 31.15 11.22 18.27
N GLN A 411 31.16 12.07 19.28
CA GLN A 411 30.40 13.30 19.35
C GLN A 411 31.37 14.45 19.63
N VAL A 412 31.25 15.54 18.88
CA VAL A 412 31.97 16.80 19.14
C VAL A 412 31.04 17.70 19.94
N LEU A 413 31.46 18.07 21.14
CA LEU A 413 30.71 18.89 22.10
C LEU A 413 31.20 20.35 22.07
N ASP A 414 30.59 21.21 22.89
CA ASP A 414 31.11 22.54 23.16
C ASP A 414 32.58 22.45 23.68
N ASP A 415 33.35 23.54 23.51
CA ASP A 415 34.78 23.62 23.84
C ASP A 415 35.68 22.62 23.09
N ASP A 416 35.21 22.13 21.93
CA ASP A 416 35.90 21.16 21.08
C ASP A 416 36.22 19.83 21.83
N ALA A 417 35.52 19.49 22.91
CA ALA A 417 35.67 18.19 23.58
C ALA A 417 35.04 17.05 22.75
N LEU A 418 35.63 15.85 22.79
CA LEU A 418 35.09 14.67 22.13
C LEU A 418 34.57 13.66 23.15
N ARG A 419 33.35 13.17 22.92
CA ARG A 419 32.84 11.97 23.57
C ARG A 419 32.91 10.80 22.61
N LEU A 420 33.70 9.79 22.94
CA LEU A 420 33.90 8.57 22.16
C LEU A 420 33.06 7.45 22.75
N HIS A 421 32.44 6.65 21.88
CA HIS A 421 31.58 5.53 22.25
C HIS A 421 32.01 4.29 21.48
N ALA A 422 32.02 3.14 22.14
CA ALA A 422 32.09 1.86 21.45
C ALA A 422 31.15 0.85 22.12
N ALA A 423 30.57 -0.05 21.32
CA ALA A 423 29.66 -1.06 21.80
C ALA A 423 29.70 -2.32 20.94
N VAL A 424 29.54 -3.46 21.61
CA VAL A 424 29.30 -4.77 21.02
C VAL A 424 27.92 -5.23 21.46
N SER A 425 27.05 -5.58 20.52
CA SER A 425 25.70 -6.06 20.82
C SER A 425 25.28 -7.21 19.92
N THR A 426 24.41 -8.08 20.42
CA THR A 426 23.77 -9.16 19.67
C THR A 426 22.28 -8.92 19.56
N GLU A 427 21.68 -9.34 18.45
CA GLU A 427 20.25 -9.21 18.18
C GLU A 427 19.70 -10.53 17.66
N ARG A 428 18.62 -11.02 18.27
CA ARG A 428 17.89 -12.20 17.83
C ARG A 428 16.60 -11.76 17.19
N TRP A 429 16.34 -12.26 15.98
CA TRP A 429 15.08 -11.99 15.30
C TRP A 429 13.93 -12.75 15.96
N ASP A 430 12.82 -12.06 16.19
CA ASP A 430 11.56 -12.61 16.67
C ASP A 430 10.40 -11.93 15.92
N PRO A 431 9.37 -12.67 15.45
CA PRO A 431 8.20 -12.10 14.81
C PRO A 431 7.49 -11.00 15.60
N GLN A 432 7.63 -10.96 16.93
CA GLN A 432 7.04 -9.98 17.83
C GLN A 432 7.95 -8.78 18.14
N GLY A 433 9.19 -8.80 17.65
CA GLY A 433 10.18 -7.75 17.82
C GLY A 433 11.52 -8.31 18.26
N ASN A 434 12.61 -7.79 17.68
CA ASN A 434 13.94 -8.33 17.90
C ASN A 434 14.42 -8.14 19.36
N ASP A 435 15.03 -9.18 19.92
CA ASP A 435 15.63 -9.15 21.25
C ASP A 435 17.10 -8.73 21.14
N ARG A 436 17.43 -7.58 21.71
CA ARG A 436 18.78 -6.98 21.64
C ARG A 436 19.45 -6.97 23.00
N ALA A 437 20.68 -7.46 23.05
CA ALA A 437 21.51 -7.47 24.24
C ALA A 437 22.85 -6.77 23.98
N ASP A 438 23.18 -5.80 24.84
CA ASP A 438 24.53 -5.21 24.90
C ASP A 438 25.47 -6.19 25.60
N VAL A 439 26.52 -6.60 24.89
CA VAL A 439 27.57 -7.51 25.42
C VAL A 439 28.67 -6.70 26.09
N TRP A 440 29.03 -5.57 25.50
CA TRP A 440 30.05 -4.66 26.00
C TRP A 440 29.79 -3.25 25.51
N ARG A 441 30.13 -2.26 26.34
CA ARG A 441 30.02 -0.84 26.02
C ARG A 441 31.05 -0.04 26.81
N THR A 442 31.63 0.96 26.19
CA THR A 442 32.52 1.92 26.85
C THR A 442 32.29 3.33 26.33
N GLU A 443 32.60 4.32 27.16
CA GLU A 443 32.50 5.76 26.87
C GLU A 443 33.75 6.47 27.37
N ARG A 444 34.26 7.43 26.60
CA ARG A 444 35.39 8.28 26.98
C ARG A 444 35.11 9.73 26.62
N LEU A 445 35.27 10.66 27.57
CA LEU A 445 35.21 12.10 27.32
C LEU A 445 36.62 12.68 27.39
N VAL A 446 37.11 13.24 26.30
CA VAL A 446 38.50 13.71 26.15
C VAL A 446 38.56 15.10 25.51
N PRO A 447 39.56 15.94 25.85
CA PRO A 447 39.81 17.17 25.12
C PRO A 447 40.33 16.87 23.70
N ALA A 448 40.13 17.81 22.75
CA ALA A 448 40.53 17.65 21.35
C ALA A 448 41.98 17.16 21.15
N GLN A 449 42.91 17.67 21.97
CA GLN A 449 44.34 17.36 21.88
C GLN A 449 44.70 15.90 22.20
N ASP A 450 43.84 15.19 22.93
CA ASP A 450 44.04 13.79 23.34
C ASP A 450 43.16 12.82 22.53
N ALA A 451 42.42 13.34 21.55
CA ALA A 451 41.39 12.61 20.82
C ALA A 451 41.94 11.40 20.05
N ASP A 452 43.04 11.58 19.31
CA ASP A 452 43.62 10.52 18.47
C ASP A 452 44.07 9.32 19.32
N THR A 453 44.84 9.57 20.38
CA THR A 453 45.27 8.53 21.33
C THR A 453 44.08 7.81 21.95
N ALA A 454 43.05 8.55 22.37
CA ALA A 454 41.87 7.97 22.99
C ALA A 454 41.03 7.14 22.00
N LEU A 455 41.02 7.51 20.71
CA LEU A 455 40.37 6.75 19.65
C LEU A 455 41.08 5.43 19.39
N ASP A 456 42.41 5.45 19.28
CA ASP A 456 43.22 4.25 19.04
C ASP A 456 43.00 3.22 20.16
N GLU A 457 43.03 3.66 21.41
CA GLU A 457 42.75 2.82 22.57
C GLU A 457 41.31 2.29 22.59
N LEU A 458 40.32 3.13 22.26
CA LEU A 458 38.91 2.72 22.17
C LEU A 458 38.70 1.63 21.09
N LEU A 459 39.38 1.77 19.95
CA LEU A 459 39.30 0.82 18.84
C LEU A 459 39.99 -0.51 19.17
N ALA A 460 41.10 -0.47 19.90
CA ALA A 460 41.73 -1.66 20.45
C ALA A 460 40.78 -2.39 21.42
N ASP A 461 40.16 -1.67 22.36
CA ASP A 461 39.17 -2.24 23.29
C ASP A 461 37.98 -2.86 22.53
N LEU A 462 37.47 -2.19 21.49
CA LEU A 462 36.36 -2.70 20.67
C LEU A 462 36.73 -4.01 19.98
N ARG A 463 37.95 -4.10 19.41
CA ARG A 463 38.44 -5.31 18.75
C ARG A 463 38.59 -6.46 19.75
N GLU A 464 39.13 -6.18 20.94
CA GLU A 464 39.21 -7.17 22.02
C GLU A 464 37.82 -7.65 22.46
N ALA A 465 36.89 -6.73 22.70
CA ALA A 465 35.52 -7.05 23.09
C ALA A 465 34.78 -7.86 22.01
N ALA A 466 34.97 -7.52 20.73
CA ALA A 466 34.36 -8.25 19.63
C ALA A 466 34.88 -9.70 19.55
N ASN A 467 36.18 -9.89 19.72
CA ASN A 467 36.80 -11.22 19.76
C ASN A 467 36.33 -12.02 20.99
N GLY A 468 36.26 -11.40 22.17
CA GLY A 468 35.76 -12.04 23.39
C GLY A 468 34.28 -12.45 23.30
N ALA A 469 33.48 -11.71 22.53
CA ALA A 469 32.06 -11.99 22.35
C ALA A 469 31.75 -13.13 21.35
N ARG A 470 32.72 -13.53 20.52
CA ARG A 470 32.54 -14.57 19.48
C ARG A 470 31.96 -15.87 20.03
N ALA A 471 32.52 -16.38 21.13
CA ALA A 471 32.08 -17.65 21.70
C ALA A 471 30.61 -17.60 22.17
N ALA A 472 30.14 -16.44 22.65
CA ALA A 472 28.75 -16.25 23.02
C ALA A 472 27.83 -16.18 21.78
N PHE A 473 28.26 -15.45 20.75
CA PHE A 473 27.56 -15.38 19.47
C PHE A 473 27.39 -16.77 18.83
N ASP A 474 28.47 -17.57 18.78
CA ASP A 474 28.44 -18.93 18.22
C ASP A 474 27.49 -19.85 19.01
N ARG A 475 27.55 -19.81 20.36
CA ARG A 475 26.60 -20.55 21.19
C ARG A 475 25.16 -20.16 20.91
N ASN A 476 24.86 -18.87 20.82
CA ASN A 476 23.50 -18.36 20.65
C ASN A 476 22.90 -18.71 19.29
N ARG A 477 23.73 -18.77 18.23
CA ARG A 477 23.30 -19.18 16.89
C ARG A 477 23.38 -20.70 16.65
N GLY A 478 23.62 -21.49 17.69
CA GLY A 478 23.62 -22.96 17.64
C GLY A 478 24.85 -23.56 16.95
N GLN A 479 25.98 -22.85 16.90
CA GLN A 479 27.25 -23.36 16.42
C GLN A 479 28.14 -23.71 17.62
N ALA A 480 28.59 -24.96 17.70
CA ALA A 480 29.65 -25.31 18.64
C ALA A 480 30.92 -24.57 18.20
N CYS A 481 31.44 -23.71 19.09
CA CYS A 481 32.77 -23.12 18.90
C CYS A 481 33.73 -24.29 18.65
N PRO A 482 34.55 -24.28 17.58
CA PRO A 482 35.63 -25.26 17.44
C PRO A 482 36.46 -25.14 18.71
N VAL A 483 36.42 -26.15 19.57
CA VAL A 483 37.29 -26.19 20.74
C VAL A 483 38.70 -26.36 20.16
N ASP A 484 39.62 -25.45 20.47
CA ASP A 484 41.02 -25.58 20.07
C ASP A 484 41.52 -26.94 20.54
N VAL A 485 41.71 -27.85 19.57
CA VAL A 485 42.39 -29.13 19.79
C VAL A 485 43.88 -28.84 19.69
N THR A 486 44.43 -28.21 20.72
CA THR A 486 45.88 -28.12 20.92
C THR A 486 46.20 -28.60 22.33
N ASP A 487 46.55 -29.88 22.41
CA ASP A 487 47.58 -30.49 23.28
C ASP A 487 47.19 -31.95 23.63
N ALA A 488 47.56 -32.84 22.72
CA ALA A 488 47.84 -34.24 23.00
C ALA A 488 48.71 -34.81 21.86
N ASP A 489 50.00 -34.52 21.93
CA ASP A 489 51.09 -35.47 21.65
C ASP A 489 52.30 -35.12 22.53
#